data_AF-A0A5J4TG93-F1
#
_entry.id   AF-A0A5J4TG93-F1
#
_cell.length_a   1.000
_cell.length_b   1.000
_cell.length_c   1.000
_cell.angle_alpha   90.00
_cell.angle_beta   90.00
_cell.angle_gamma   90.00
#
_symmetry.space_group_name_H-M   'P 1'
#
loop_
_entity.id
_entity.type
_entity.pdbx_description
1 polymer ?
#
loop_
_entity_poly.entity_id
_entity_poly.type
_entity_poly.pdbx_seq_one_letter_code
_entity_poly.pdbx_strand_id
1 'polypeptide(L)'
;MTGSANFTNCNCPIGSGGGFFVEGTWTMNGGAIYCYMKSSAGFTSNKIYIEECSSHLNGGGFYASIDSGSTLKFTDTCEIYKSLSEGGSGGGLYIYIDFYYPSSFLPQELVIHECRAIINTDPEYLYQSGFGGGFFLCSRYSGYPFTTDQLNFRGLKTYGNVAENYGQSLYVVMGYVRELCRLGINGEYVKGNYSDIDSDESELEGIVMEIEQFDSLQLSMIIQQQKPLEYWWKRPYLDIWHLSYRQDGLFNGQDNYGCGEYNDACQTVSFAFSEISILIGDYDGAVIPEKKIGICSGGYDLVERFIFRPNECRTNSIKIMKERYGTKFEMEGQAQILIKVGNGRIYAASGMRL
;
A
#
# COMPACT_ATOMS: atom_id res chain seq x y z
N MET A 1 29.03 -23.54 -12.42
CA MET A 1 29.90 -22.35 -12.58
C MET A 1 29.03 -21.22 -13.07
N THR A 2 28.73 -20.27 -12.18
CA THR A 2 28.27 -18.92 -12.50
C THR A 2 29.33 -18.21 -13.34
N GLY A 3 29.05 -17.34 -14.31
CA GLY A 3 27.85 -16.65 -14.79
C GLY A 3 28.34 -15.45 -15.62
N SER A 4 27.52 -14.75 -16.40
CA SER A 4 27.92 -13.42 -16.92
C SER A 4 26.83 -12.69 -17.70
N ALA A 5 26.84 -11.36 -17.58
CA ALA A 5 26.39 -10.45 -18.62
C ALA A 5 27.42 -10.43 -19.76
N ASN A 6 27.00 -10.60 -21.02
CA ASN A 6 27.88 -10.62 -22.18
C ASN A 6 27.72 -9.35 -23.04
N PHE A 7 28.80 -8.62 -23.21
CA PHE A 7 28.89 -7.41 -24.04
C PHE A 7 29.77 -7.70 -25.27
N THR A 8 29.21 -7.73 -26.49
CA THR A 8 29.96 -8.09 -27.72
C THR A 8 29.90 -6.98 -28.77
N ASN A 9 31.04 -6.64 -29.39
CA ASN A 9 31.21 -5.56 -30.40
C ASN A 9 31.01 -4.12 -29.89
N CYS A 10 31.22 -3.91 -28.59
CA CYS A 10 31.27 -2.62 -27.91
C CYS A 10 32.49 -1.78 -28.33
N ASN A 11 32.31 -0.63 -28.99
CA ASN A 11 33.40 0.26 -29.43
C ASN A 11 33.12 1.73 -29.05
N CYS A 12 34.05 2.36 -28.33
CA CYS A 12 34.02 3.77 -27.97
C CYS A 12 35.38 4.39 -28.34
N PRO A 13 35.57 4.85 -29.59
CA PRO A 13 36.89 5.26 -30.07
C PRO A 13 37.43 6.51 -29.36
N ILE A 14 36.56 7.35 -28.78
CA ILE A 14 36.88 8.46 -27.87
C ILE A 14 35.68 8.66 -26.90
N GLY A 15 35.87 8.56 -25.58
CA GLY A 15 34.82 8.73 -24.55
C GLY A 15 34.83 7.66 -23.44
N SER A 16 33.78 7.62 -22.61
CA SER A 16 33.57 6.61 -21.55
C SER A 16 32.36 5.71 -21.86
N GLY A 17 32.52 4.39 -21.72
CA GLY A 17 31.43 3.40 -21.84
C GLY A 17 31.25 2.79 -23.24
N GLY A 18 32.02 1.74 -23.55
CA GLY A 18 31.78 0.90 -24.73
C GLY A 18 30.72 -0.19 -24.53
N GLY A 19 30.60 -0.72 -23.30
CA GLY A 19 29.71 -1.84 -22.94
C GLY A 19 28.76 -1.55 -21.78
N PHE A 20 29.28 -1.16 -20.61
CA PHE A 20 28.51 -0.59 -19.49
C PHE A 20 29.51 0.03 -18.49
N PHE A 21 29.34 1.30 -18.13
CA PHE A 21 30.18 2.03 -17.16
C PHE A 21 29.33 3.10 -16.50
N VAL A 22 29.35 3.18 -15.17
CA VAL A 22 28.85 4.32 -14.42
C VAL A 22 29.76 4.54 -13.22
N GLU A 23 30.36 5.74 -13.13
CA GLU A 23 31.14 6.23 -11.99
C GLU A 23 30.69 7.65 -11.68
N GLY A 24 30.41 7.94 -10.40
CA GLY A 24 30.24 9.29 -9.85
C GLY A 24 29.35 10.23 -10.66
N THR A 25 28.03 10.03 -10.61
CA THR A 25 27.11 10.92 -11.33
C THR A 25 26.23 11.69 -10.37
N TRP A 26 26.49 13.00 -10.25
CA TRP A 26 25.51 13.96 -9.75
C TRP A 26 24.46 14.15 -10.85
N THR A 27 23.58 13.16 -11.06
CA THR A 27 22.51 13.22 -12.06
C THR A 27 21.22 13.73 -11.44
N MET A 28 20.33 14.25 -12.28
CA MET A 28 19.00 14.64 -11.81
C MET A 28 18.19 13.42 -11.35
N ASN A 29 18.23 12.27 -12.03
CA ASN A 29 17.56 11.03 -11.60
C ASN A 29 18.45 9.83 -11.91
N GLY A 30 18.42 8.79 -11.08
CA GLY A 30 19.15 7.54 -11.34
C GLY A 30 20.66 7.70 -11.21
N GLY A 31 21.19 7.71 -9.99
CA GLY A 31 22.62 7.96 -9.75
C GLY A 31 23.57 6.94 -10.39
N ALA A 32 23.09 5.70 -10.60
CA ALA A 32 23.73 4.71 -11.46
C ALA A 32 22.96 4.50 -12.77
N ILE A 33 21.67 4.19 -12.68
CA ILE A 33 20.87 3.77 -13.84
C ILE A 33 19.67 4.68 -14.02
N TYR A 34 19.53 5.25 -15.20
CA TYR A 34 18.29 5.86 -15.68
C TYR A 34 17.71 5.01 -16.80
N CYS A 35 16.51 4.48 -16.61
CA CYS A 35 15.83 3.63 -17.58
C CYS A 35 14.49 4.22 -18.00
N TYR A 36 14.24 4.26 -19.31
CA TYR A 36 12.97 4.68 -19.89
C TYR A 36 12.47 3.60 -20.84
N MET A 37 11.39 2.91 -20.47
CA MET A 37 10.90 1.72 -21.16
C MET A 37 9.54 1.98 -21.80
N LYS A 38 9.45 1.75 -23.12
CA LYS A 38 8.24 1.94 -23.92
C LYS A 38 8.09 0.86 -24.97
N SER A 39 6.91 0.80 -25.58
CA SER A 39 6.61 -0.07 -26.74
C SER A 39 6.92 -1.54 -26.47
N SER A 40 6.45 -2.04 -25.32
CA SER A 40 6.61 -3.43 -24.88
C SER A 40 8.09 -3.85 -24.69
N ALA A 41 8.94 -2.94 -24.25
CA ALA A 41 10.34 -3.23 -23.97
C ALA A 41 10.49 -4.15 -22.75
N GLY A 42 11.43 -5.09 -22.82
CA GLY A 42 11.80 -5.94 -21.68
C GLY A 42 13.23 -5.63 -21.23
N PHE A 43 13.42 -5.36 -19.94
CA PHE A 43 14.73 -5.26 -19.31
C PHE A 43 14.81 -6.26 -18.17
N THR A 44 15.75 -7.20 -18.28
CA THR A 44 16.05 -8.17 -17.22
C THR A 44 17.41 -7.83 -16.62
N SER A 45 17.39 -7.28 -15.42
CA SER A 45 18.56 -7.09 -14.57
C SER A 45 19.03 -8.44 -14.06
N ASN A 46 20.27 -8.80 -14.35
CA ASN A 46 20.90 -10.04 -13.88
C ASN A 46 22.19 -9.70 -13.15
N LYS A 47 22.28 -10.01 -11.85
CA LYS A 47 23.49 -9.77 -11.02
C LYS A 47 23.98 -8.32 -11.07
N ILE A 48 23.06 -7.37 -10.94
CA ILE A 48 23.38 -5.95 -10.87
C ILE A 48 23.66 -5.58 -9.41
N TYR A 49 24.78 -4.92 -9.17
CA TYR A 49 25.16 -4.37 -7.86
C TYR A 49 25.35 -2.86 -8.02
N ILE A 50 24.56 -2.08 -7.29
CA ILE A 50 24.62 -0.61 -7.27
C ILE A 50 24.97 -0.22 -5.83
N GLU A 51 26.09 0.47 -5.66
CA GLU A 51 26.64 0.81 -4.34
C GLU A 51 26.98 2.30 -4.31
N GLU A 52 26.61 2.98 -3.22
CA GLU A 52 27.02 4.36 -2.89
C GLU A 52 26.79 5.38 -4.03
N CYS A 53 25.72 5.20 -4.79
CA CYS A 53 25.32 6.09 -5.87
C CYS A 53 24.38 7.19 -5.35
N SER A 54 24.44 8.38 -5.95
CA SER A 54 23.55 9.48 -5.56
C SER A 54 22.87 10.16 -6.74
N SER A 55 21.68 10.72 -6.51
CA SER A 55 20.97 11.57 -7.48
C SER A 55 20.39 12.79 -6.78
N HIS A 56 20.31 13.93 -7.47
CA HIS A 56 19.70 15.15 -6.94
C HIS A 56 18.18 15.05 -6.75
N LEU A 57 17.50 14.32 -7.64
CA LEU A 57 16.06 14.06 -7.54
C LEU A 57 15.89 12.58 -7.24
N ASN A 58 15.25 11.82 -8.11
CA ASN A 58 14.69 10.52 -7.77
C ASN A 58 15.59 9.34 -8.13
N GLY A 59 15.51 8.28 -7.31
CA GLY A 59 16.21 7.03 -7.59
C GLY A 59 17.71 7.18 -7.38
N GLY A 60 18.16 7.25 -6.13
CA GLY A 60 19.58 7.48 -5.81
C GLY A 60 20.52 6.48 -6.49
N GLY A 61 20.10 5.23 -6.62
CA GLY A 61 20.79 4.23 -7.42
C GLY A 61 20.17 4.04 -8.80
N PHE A 62 18.86 3.78 -8.85
CA PHE A 62 18.15 3.40 -10.06
C PHE A 62 16.85 4.19 -10.19
N TYR A 63 16.68 4.86 -11.33
CA TYR A 63 15.40 5.39 -11.79
C TYR A 63 14.86 4.57 -12.98
N ALA A 64 13.58 4.17 -12.93
CA ALA A 64 12.91 3.58 -14.08
C ALA A 64 11.53 4.19 -14.32
N SER A 65 11.22 4.45 -15.59
CA SER A 65 9.86 4.71 -16.08
C SER A 65 9.44 3.56 -16.99
N ILE A 66 8.36 2.88 -16.63
CA ILE A 66 7.87 1.66 -17.28
C ILE A 66 6.50 1.94 -17.88
N ASP A 67 6.40 1.94 -19.20
CA ASP A 67 5.19 2.33 -19.93
C ASP A 67 4.93 1.37 -21.11
N SER A 68 3.70 1.36 -21.62
CA SER A 68 3.34 0.77 -22.91
C SER A 68 3.58 -0.74 -22.99
N GLY A 69 3.25 -1.46 -21.91
CA GLY A 69 3.37 -2.91 -21.82
C GLY A 69 4.80 -3.39 -21.56
N SER A 70 5.66 -2.51 -21.07
CA SER A 70 7.07 -2.82 -20.80
C SER A 70 7.24 -3.60 -19.49
N THR A 71 8.33 -4.34 -19.37
CA THR A 71 8.61 -5.20 -18.20
C THR A 71 10.02 -4.97 -17.67
N LEU A 72 10.13 -4.58 -16.41
CA LEU A 72 11.39 -4.56 -15.65
C LEU A 72 11.42 -5.75 -14.68
N LYS A 73 12.44 -6.62 -14.82
CA LYS A 73 12.59 -7.82 -13.98
C LYS A 73 13.99 -7.90 -13.38
N PHE A 74 14.09 -8.30 -12.13
CA PHE A 74 15.33 -8.63 -11.45
C PHE A 74 15.49 -10.14 -11.32
N THR A 75 16.69 -10.64 -11.61
CA THR A 75 17.05 -12.05 -11.61
C THR A 75 18.44 -12.26 -11.05
N ASP A 76 18.71 -13.45 -10.52
CA ASP A 76 20.01 -13.85 -9.97
C ASP A 76 20.59 -12.82 -8.98
N THR A 77 19.83 -12.54 -7.91
CA THR A 77 20.17 -11.64 -6.81
C THR A 77 20.89 -10.35 -7.24
N CYS A 78 20.11 -9.29 -7.39
CA CYS A 78 20.61 -7.93 -7.56
C CYS A 78 20.58 -7.18 -6.23
N GLU A 79 21.39 -6.14 -6.11
CA GLU A 79 21.56 -5.38 -4.87
C GLU A 79 21.68 -3.88 -5.15
N ILE A 80 20.99 -3.08 -4.35
CA ILE A 80 21.16 -1.63 -4.26
C ILE A 80 21.49 -1.30 -2.81
N TYR A 81 22.65 -0.71 -2.59
CA TYR A 81 23.24 -0.49 -1.27
C TYR A 81 23.72 0.95 -1.12
N LYS A 82 23.40 1.58 0.02
CA LYS A 82 23.87 2.94 0.38
C LYS A 82 23.66 4.02 -0.67
N SER A 83 22.64 3.86 -1.51
CA SER A 83 22.31 4.87 -2.50
C SER A 83 21.52 6.02 -1.88
N LEU A 84 21.64 7.21 -2.46
CA LEU A 84 21.13 8.45 -1.88
C LEU A 84 20.35 9.29 -2.89
N SER A 85 19.13 9.66 -2.54
CA SER A 85 18.36 10.69 -3.23
C SER A 85 18.45 12.00 -2.43
N GLU A 86 19.10 13.02 -2.99
CA GLU A 86 19.42 14.32 -2.37
C GLU A 86 18.39 15.40 -2.71
N GLY A 87 17.12 15.14 -2.40
CA GLY A 87 16.02 16.05 -2.69
C GLY A 87 14.88 15.44 -3.48
N GLY A 88 14.95 14.16 -3.87
CA GLY A 88 13.83 13.44 -4.46
C GLY A 88 13.32 12.29 -3.58
N SER A 89 12.72 11.30 -4.22
CA SER A 89 12.20 10.09 -3.56
C SER A 89 12.87 8.83 -4.12
N GLY A 90 12.80 7.72 -3.38
CA GLY A 90 13.40 6.45 -3.81
C GLY A 90 14.92 6.48 -3.62
N GLY A 91 15.39 6.42 -2.38
CA GLY A 91 16.83 6.52 -2.09
C GLY A 91 17.67 5.46 -2.81
N GLY A 92 17.17 4.23 -2.91
CA GLY A 92 17.74 3.19 -3.76
C GLY A 92 17.13 3.18 -5.15
N LEU A 93 15.81 3.07 -5.20
CA LEU A 93 15.05 2.81 -6.41
C LEU A 93 13.83 3.74 -6.52
N TYR A 94 13.63 4.33 -7.69
CA TYR A 94 12.40 5.02 -8.06
C TYR A 94 11.78 4.35 -9.28
N ILE A 95 10.53 3.91 -9.15
CA ILE A 95 9.75 3.32 -10.24
C ILE A 95 8.52 4.19 -10.50
N TYR A 96 8.45 4.76 -11.69
CA TYR A 96 7.21 5.22 -12.28
C TYR A 96 6.68 4.14 -13.21
N ILE A 97 5.46 3.66 -13.00
CA ILE A 97 4.84 2.65 -13.85
C ILE A 97 3.47 3.12 -14.35
N ASP A 98 3.25 2.96 -15.65
CA ASP A 98 1.98 3.26 -16.32
C ASP A 98 1.23 1.96 -16.64
N PHE A 99 -0.02 1.89 -16.17
CA PHE A 99 -0.92 0.75 -16.34
C PHE A 99 -1.98 0.94 -17.42
N TYR A 100 -1.92 2.01 -18.22
CA TYR A 100 -2.80 2.14 -19.39
C TYR A 100 -2.63 0.96 -20.37
N TYR A 101 -1.41 0.43 -20.45
CA TYR A 101 -1.08 -0.87 -21.03
C TYR A 101 -0.50 -1.77 -19.95
N PRO A 102 -0.57 -3.12 -20.09
CA PRO A 102 -0.15 -4.05 -19.04
C PRO A 102 1.37 -4.08 -18.86
N SER A 103 1.92 -3.09 -18.18
CA SER A 103 3.33 -3.00 -17.79
C SER A 103 3.59 -3.81 -16.52
N SER A 104 4.84 -4.25 -16.34
CA SER A 104 5.23 -5.11 -15.22
C SER A 104 6.52 -4.67 -14.53
N PHE A 105 6.56 -4.79 -13.21
CA PHE A 105 7.73 -4.60 -12.36
C PHE A 105 7.86 -5.77 -11.38
N LEU A 106 8.98 -6.50 -11.52
CA LEU A 106 9.21 -7.80 -10.91
C LEU A 106 10.55 -7.80 -10.14
N PRO A 107 10.57 -7.31 -8.88
CA PRO A 107 11.78 -7.18 -8.05
C PRO A 107 12.04 -8.38 -7.11
N GLN A 108 11.57 -9.59 -7.43
CA GLN A 108 11.64 -10.74 -6.53
C GLN A 108 13.05 -11.15 -6.10
N GLU A 109 14.06 -10.84 -6.93
CA GLU A 109 15.47 -11.13 -6.67
C GLU A 109 16.26 -9.86 -6.37
N LEU A 110 15.62 -8.83 -5.81
CA LEU A 110 16.25 -7.55 -5.47
C LEU A 110 16.40 -7.39 -3.96
N VAL A 111 17.57 -6.90 -3.55
CA VAL A 111 17.86 -6.47 -2.18
C VAL A 111 18.14 -4.97 -2.20
N ILE A 112 17.46 -4.18 -1.36
CA ILE A 112 17.67 -2.73 -1.24
C ILE A 112 17.91 -2.38 0.22
N HIS A 113 19.11 -1.88 0.55
CA HIS A 113 19.42 -1.61 1.95
C HIS A 113 20.35 -0.44 2.18
N GLU A 114 20.24 0.13 3.37
CA GLU A 114 21.00 1.31 3.82
C GLU A 114 20.88 2.51 2.87
N CYS A 115 19.86 2.55 2.02
CA CYS A 115 19.60 3.63 1.08
C CYS A 115 18.83 4.76 1.76
N ARG A 116 18.94 5.98 1.23
CA ARG A 116 18.40 7.18 1.88
C ARG A 116 17.69 8.11 0.91
N ALA A 117 16.53 8.63 1.29
CA ALA A 117 15.83 9.70 0.59
C ALA A 117 15.72 10.93 1.50
N ILE A 118 16.28 12.05 1.06
CA ILE A 118 16.37 13.32 1.81
C ILE A 118 15.40 14.33 1.19
N ILE A 119 14.78 15.17 2.02
CA ILE A 119 13.87 16.22 1.55
C ILE A 119 14.62 17.30 0.78
N ASN A 120 13.98 17.87 -0.23
CA ASN A 120 14.47 19.10 -0.83
C ASN A 120 14.17 20.28 0.11
N THR A 121 15.22 20.97 0.55
CA THR A 121 15.11 22.17 1.38
C THR A 121 15.21 23.47 0.59
N ASP A 122 15.40 23.41 -0.74
CA ASP A 122 15.49 24.60 -1.59
C ASP A 122 14.11 25.30 -1.67
N PRO A 123 13.99 26.54 -1.15
CA PRO A 123 12.73 27.27 -1.16
C PRO A 123 12.22 27.62 -2.56
N GLU A 124 13.09 27.66 -3.58
CA GLU A 124 12.72 28.00 -4.96
C GLU A 124 12.14 26.79 -5.71
N TYR A 125 12.39 25.57 -5.23
CA TYR A 125 12.03 24.32 -5.91
C TYR A 125 11.33 23.33 -4.97
N LEU A 126 10.30 23.77 -4.25
CA LEU A 126 9.55 22.88 -3.37
C LEU A 126 8.67 21.91 -4.16
N TYR A 127 8.96 20.61 -4.04
CA TYR A 127 8.15 19.50 -4.55
C TYR A 127 8.25 18.32 -3.56
N GLN A 128 7.43 17.28 -3.78
CA GLN A 128 7.40 16.13 -2.90
C GLN A 128 8.69 15.31 -2.98
N SER A 129 9.33 15.13 -1.83
CA SER A 129 10.67 14.55 -1.70
C SER A 129 10.83 13.86 -0.34
N GLY A 130 11.89 13.07 -0.17
CA GLY A 130 12.17 12.36 1.07
C GLY A 130 11.26 11.17 1.35
N PHE A 131 10.54 10.64 0.37
CA PHE A 131 9.70 9.45 0.50
C PHE A 131 10.41 8.21 -0.05
N GLY A 132 10.16 7.03 0.54
CA GLY A 132 10.68 5.77 0.02
C GLY A 132 12.20 5.66 0.13
N GLY A 133 12.72 5.46 1.33
CA GLY A 133 14.17 5.45 1.60
C GLY A 133 14.90 4.38 0.78
N GLY A 134 14.31 3.19 0.72
CA GLY A 134 14.72 2.13 -0.20
C GLY A 134 14.11 2.34 -1.58
N PHE A 135 12.78 2.36 -1.62
CA PHE A 135 12.01 2.23 -2.85
C PHE A 135 10.81 3.19 -2.86
N PHE A 136 10.65 3.95 -3.93
CA PHE A 136 9.45 4.74 -4.20
C PHE A 136 8.77 4.22 -5.48
N LEU A 137 7.48 3.89 -5.37
CA LEU A 137 6.66 3.40 -6.47
C LEU A 137 5.51 4.35 -6.74
N CYS A 138 5.36 4.80 -7.97
CA CYS A 138 4.22 5.64 -8.35
C CYS A 138 3.61 5.26 -9.70
N SER A 139 2.35 5.67 -9.87
CA SER A 139 1.61 5.52 -11.13
C SER A 139 0.71 6.71 -11.42
N ARG A 140 0.59 7.08 -12.70
CA ARG A 140 -0.39 8.05 -13.19
C ARG A 140 -1.74 7.40 -13.48
N TYR A 141 -1.76 6.36 -14.31
CA TYR A 141 -2.99 5.73 -14.72
C TYR A 141 -3.28 4.45 -13.95
N SER A 142 -4.57 4.28 -13.70
CA SER A 142 -5.11 3.22 -12.89
C SER A 142 -5.89 2.29 -13.84
N GLY A 143 -5.19 1.32 -14.44
CA GLY A 143 -5.79 0.29 -15.28
C GLY A 143 -6.37 -0.83 -14.41
N TYR A 144 -7.69 -0.93 -14.30
CA TYR A 144 -8.34 -2.06 -13.63
C TYR A 144 -8.61 -3.20 -14.63
N PRO A 145 -8.42 -4.48 -14.28
CA PRO A 145 -7.80 -5.02 -13.06
C PRO A 145 -6.31 -5.37 -13.23
N PHE A 146 -5.55 -5.25 -12.14
CA PHE A 146 -4.17 -5.73 -12.05
C PHE A 146 -4.11 -7.25 -12.00
N THR A 147 -3.10 -7.86 -12.61
CA THR A 147 -2.75 -9.27 -12.37
C THR A 147 -1.52 -9.39 -11.49
N THR A 148 -1.37 -10.55 -10.85
CA THR A 148 -0.17 -10.90 -10.04
C THR A 148 1.13 -10.93 -10.84
N ASP A 149 1.04 -10.87 -12.17
CA ASP A 149 2.19 -10.87 -13.08
C ASP A 149 2.70 -9.46 -13.38
N GLN A 150 1.93 -8.41 -13.02
CA GLN A 150 2.31 -7.01 -13.22
C GLN A 150 3.12 -6.45 -12.06
N LEU A 151 2.69 -6.70 -10.82
CA LEU A 151 3.41 -6.30 -9.61
C LEU A 151 3.54 -7.51 -8.69
N ASN A 152 4.77 -7.90 -8.38
CA ASN A 152 5.02 -9.04 -7.51
C ASN A 152 6.33 -8.87 -6.75
N PHE A 153 6.22 -8.44 -5.49
CA PHE A 153 7.37 -8.13 -4.64
C PHE A 153 7.74 -9.29 -3.72
N ARG A 154 7.18 -10.49 -3.95
CA ARG A 154 7.59 -11.69 -3.20
C ARG A 154 9.09 -11.92 -3.37
N GLY A 155 9.84 -11.97 -2.28
CA GLY A 155 11.29 -12.17 -2.32
C GLY A 155 12.11 -10.87 -2.34
N LEU A 156 11.48 -9.71 -2.60
CA LEU A 156 12.10 -8.41 -2.36
C LEU A 156 12.53 -8.33 -0.89
N LYS A 157 13.77 -7.89 -0.65
CA LYS A 157 14.30 -7.66 0.69
C LYS A 157 14.70 -6.22 0.85
N THR A 158 14.19 -5.58 1.90
CA THR A 158 14.54 -4.22 2.28
C THR A 158 14.94 -4.16 3.75
N TYR A 159 15.98 -3.39 4.08
CA TYR A 159 16.40 -3.20 5.48
C TYR A 159 17.30 -1.97 5.66
N GLY A 160 17.23 -1.34 6.82
CA GLY A 160 18.12 -0.24 7.21
C GLY A 160 18.02 1.01 6.33
N ASN A 161 16.99 1.11 5.49
CA ASN A 161 16.74 2.27 4.64
C ASN A 161 16.18 3.43 5.45
N VAL A 162 16.39 4.66 4.99
CA VAL A 162 15.91 5.86 5.68
C VAL A 162 15.20 6.82 4.72
N ALA A 163 13.94 7.13 5.01
CA ALA A 163 13.19 8.22 4.40
C ALA A 163 13.05 9.36 5.42
N GLU A 164 13.38 10.59 5.04
CA GLU A 164 13.16 11.75 5.91
C GLU A 164 11.69 12.11 6.10
N ASN A 165 10.81 11.74 5.15
CA ASN A 165 9.36 11.78 5.31
C ASN A 165 8.81 10.41 5.71
N TYR A 166 8.38 9.58 4.74
CA TYR A 166 7.61 8.36 5.01
C TYR A 166 7.98 7.21 4.08
N GLY A 167 7.71 5.98 4.52
CA GLY A 167 8.07 4.74 3.85
C GLY A 167 9.58 4.53 3.89
N GLN A 168 10.09 4.04 5.04
CA GLN A 168 11.53 3.80 5.21
C GLN A 168 12.05 2.83 4.13
N SER A 169 11.34 1.71 3.92
CA SER A 169 11.64 0.75 2.87
C SER A 169 10.88 1.03 1.58
N LEU A 170 9.56 1.22 1.65
CA LEU A 170 8.70 1.42 0.50
C LEU A 170 7.70 2.54 0.75
N TYR A 171 7.58 3.45 -0.22
CA TYR A 171 6.45 4.38 -0.30
C TYR A 171 5.71 4.22 -1.64
N VAL A 172 4.39 4.05 -1.60
CA VAL A 172 3.57 3.83 -2.80
C VAL A 172 2.57 4.97 -3.03
N VAL A 173 2.55 5.52 -4.24
CA VAL A 173 1.57 6.52 -4.71
C VAL A 173 0.81 5.95 -5.91
N MET A 174 -0.35 5.36 -5.68
CA MET A 174 -1.18 4.79 -6.76
C MET A 174 -2.68 4.91 -6.46
N GLY A 175 -3.53 4.97 -7.49
CA GLY A 175 -4.98 4.97 -7.30
C GLY A 175 -5.55 3.66 -6.74
N TYR A 176 -4.80 2.55 -6.84
CA TYR A 176 -5.23 1.21 -6.45
C TYR A 176 -4.27 0.53 -5.46
N VAL A 177 -3.61 1.30 -4.58
CA VAL A 177 -2.74 0.72 -3.54
C VAL A 177 -3.50 -0.28 -2.68
N ARG A 178 -4.79 -0.06 -2.44
CA ARG A 178 -5.64 -0.94 -1.63
C ARG A 178 -5.77 -2.31 -2.26
N GLU A 179 -6.06 -2.36 -3.55
CA GLU A 179 -6.21 -3.57 -4.34
C GLU A 179 -4.88 -4.31 -4.42
N LEU A 180 -3.77 -3.59 -4.67
CA LEU A 180 -2.43 -4.15 -4.63
C LEU A 180 -2.13 -4.83 -3.29
N CYS A 181 -2.46 -4.15 -2.19
CA CYS A 181 -2.30 -4.66 -0.83
C CYS A 181 -3.16 -5.89 -0.55
N ARG A 182 -4.33 -5.98 -1.19
CA ARG A 182 -5.27 -7.10 -1.05
C ARG A 182 -5.00 -8.27 -1.99
N LEU A 183 -4.00 -8.17 -2.89
CA LEU A 183 -3.62 -9.30 -3.73
C LEU A 183 -3.03 -10.42 -2.87
N GLY A 184 -3.54 -11.65 -3.08
CA GLY A 184 -3.11 -12.83 -2.33
C GLY A 184 -3.53 -12.79 -0.86
N ILE A 185 -2.75 -13.42 0.01
CA ILE A 185 -3.05 -13.48 1.45
C ILE A 185 -2.14 -12.53 2.22
N ASN A 186 -2.72 -11.64 3.04
CA ASN A 186 -2.01 -10.72 3.93
C ASN A 186 -0.87 -9.96 3.22
N GLY A 187 -1.17 -9.28 2.11
CA GLY A 187 -0.22 -8.42 1.41
C GLY A 187 0.96 -9.12 0.75
N GLU A 188 0.88 -10.44 0.50
CA GLU A 188 2.05 -11.23 0.06
C GLU A 188 2.71 -10.73 -1.23
N TYR A 189 1.97 -10.03 -2.10
CA TYR A 189 2.50 -9.48 -3.35
C TYR A 189 3.19 -8.13 -3.22
N VAL A 190 3.09 -7.45 -2.07
CA VAL A 190 3.66 -6.12 -1.83
C VAL A 190 4.62 -6.08 -0.64
N LYS A 191 4.43 -6.94 0.37
CA LYS A 191 5.14 -6.82 1.65
C LYS A 191 6.62 -7.20 1.64
N GLY A 192 7.11 -7.93 0.63
CA GLY A 192 8.50 -8.39 0.58
C GLY A 192 8.89 -9.19 1.84
N ASN A 193 9.87 -8.70 2.59
CA ASN A 193 10.34 -9.27 3.87
C ASN A 193 9.72 -8.62 5.12
N TYR A 194 8.69 -7.77 4.99
CA TYR A 194 7.95 -7.21 6.12
C TYR A 194 7.16 -8.27 6.89
N SER A 195 7.13 -8.14 8.21
CA SER A 195 6.42 -9.01 9.16
C SER A 195 5.33 -8.23 9.89
N ASP A 196 4.08 -8.69 9.82
CA ASP A 196 2.94 -8.12 10.57
C ASP A 196 3.13 -8.20 12.12
N ILE A 197 4.19 -8.86 12.59
CA ILE A 197 4.49 -9.05 14.02
C ILE A 197 5.70 -8.21 14.46
N ASP A 198 6.74 -8.16 13.62
CA ASP A 198 8.06 -7.69 14.03
C ASP A 198 8.50 -6.38 13.34
N SER A 199 7.88 -6.03 12.21
CA SER A 199 8.24 -4.84 11.44
C SER A 199 7.53 -3.60 11.96
N ASP A 200 8.17 -2.44 11.82
CA ASP A 200 7.56 -1.15 12.11
C ASP A 200 6.66 -0.74 10.94
N GLU A 201 5.44 -0.27 11.22
CA GLU A 201 4.47 0.14 10.21
C GLU A 201 4.98 1.26 9.27
N SER A 202 6.00 2.04 9.70
CA SER A 202 6.67 3.07 8.88
C SER A 202 7.58 2.50 7.79
N GLU A 203 7.87 1.20 7.80
CA GLU A 203 8.66 0.55 6.74
C GLU A 203 7.93 0.60 5.39
N LEU A 204 6.62 0.36 5.41
CA LEU A 204 5.77 0.28 4.23
C LEU A 204 4.59 1.24 4.37
N GLU A 205 4.63 2.34 3.63
CA GLU A 205 3.57 3.34 3.65
C GLU A 205 3.10 3.68 2.23
N GLY A 206 1.93 4.29 2.13
CA GLY A 206 1.44 4.74 0.83
C GLY A 206 0.16 5.53 0.92
N ILE A 207 -0.27 6.00 -0.24
CA ILE A 207 -1.41 6.89 -0.37
C ILE A 207 -2.19 6.57 -1.66
N VAL A 208 -3.52 6.62 -1.53
CA VAL A 208 -4.45 6.27 -2.61
C VAL A 208 -4.73 7.51 -3.47
N MET A 209 -3.88 7.74 -4.47
CA MET A 209 -4.04 8.81 -5.45
C MET A 209 -3.08 8.64 -6.63
N GLU A 210 -3.32 9.37 -7.71
CA GLU A 210 -2.40 9.45 -8.85
C GLU A 210 -1.22 10.37 -8.53
N ILE A 211 -0.06 10.12 -9.15
CA ILE A 211 1.17 10.86 -8.84
C ILE A 211 1.05 12.37 -9.08
N GLU A 212 0.29 12.81 -10.09
CA GLU A 212 0.06 14.24 -10.34
C GLU A 212 -0.71 14.92 -9.19
N GLN A 213 -1.61 14.20 -8.54
CA GLN A 213 -2.34 14.72 -7.38
C GLN A 213 -1.40 14.81 -6.18
N PHE A 214 -0.60 13.77 -5.95
CA PHE A 214 0.40 13.73 -4.89
C PHE A 214 1.40 14.88 -5.00
N ASP A 215 1.95 15.11 -6.19
CA ASP A 215 2.94 16.16 -6.45
C ASP A 215 2.40 17.58 -6.20
N SER A 216 1.08 17.78 -6.34
CA SER A 216 0.42 19.06 -6.08
C SER A 216 -0.11 19.23 -4.66
N LEU A 217 -0.08 18.17 -3.85
CA LEU A 217 -0.66 18.17 -2.51
C LEU A 217 0.28 18.84 -1.49
N GLN A 218 -0.27 19.40 -0.42
CA GLN A 218 0.55 19.83 0.72
C GLN A 218 0.96 18.63 1.57
N LEU A 219 2.16 18.65 2.15
CA LEU A 219 2.65 17.56 3.01
C LEU A 219 1.68 17.27 4.17
N SER A 220 1.08 18.28 4.78
CA SER A 220 0.07 18.11 5.84
C SER A 220 -1.15 17.29 5.38
N MET A 221 -1.55 17.45 4.12
CA MET A 221 -2.66 16.70 3.53
C MET A 221 -2.24 15.27 3.15
N ILE A 222 -0.98 15.06 2.76
CA ILE A 222 -0.41 13.72 2.56
C ILE A 222 -0.43 12.96 3.89
N ILE A 223 0.07 13.58 4.96
CA ILE A 223 0.12 12.99 6.32
C ILE A 223 -1.28 12.58 6.80
N GLN A 224 -2.32 13.35 6.47
CA GLN A 224 -3.69 13.04 6.87
C GLN A 224 -4.31 11.86 6.09
N GLN A 225 -3.80 11.58 4.88
CA GLN A 225 -4.42 10.64 3.94
C GLN A 225 -3.63 9.34 3.75
N GLN A 226 -2.32 9.38 3.94
CA GLN A 226 -1.48 8.19 3.85
C GLN A 226 -1.83 7.18 4.94
N LYS A 227 -1.46 5.93 4.70
CA LYS A 227 -1.58 4.83 5.67
C LYS A 227 -0.34 3.94 5.59
N PRO A 228 0.02 3.27 6.70
CA PRO A 228 0.79 2.03 6.61
C PRO A 228 0.09 1.07 5.65
N LEU A 229 0.83 0.41 4.76
CA LEU A 229 0.22 -0.49 3.78
C LEU A 229 -0.51 -1.66 4.46
N GLU A 230 -0.03 -2.08 5.64
CA GLU A 230 -0.66 -3.13 6.47
C GLU A 230 -2.13 -2.85 6.75
N TYR A 231 -2.50 -1.58 6.89
CA TYR A 231 -3.88 -1.16 7.11
C TYR A 231 -4.86 -1.72 6.06
N TRP A 232 -4.43 -1.94 4.82
CA TRP A 232 -5.32 -2.40 3.74
C TRP A 232 -5.43 -3.93 3.60
N TRP A 233 -4.49 -4.71 4.15
CA TRP A 233 -4.55 -6.19 4.13
C TRP A 233 -4.83 -6.82 5.48
N LYS A 234 -4.68 -6.08 6.57
CA LYS A 234 -4.96 -6.56 7.92
C LYS A 234 -6.46 -6.74 8.12
N ARG A 235 -6.84 -7.86 8.73
CA ARG A 235 -8.21 -8.14 9.15
C ARG A 235 -8.37 -7.80 10.64
N PRO A 236 -9.53 -7.25 11.06
CA PRO A 236 -9.82 -7.03 12.46
C PRO A 236 -9.72 -8.31 13.29
N TYR A 237 -9.35 -8.17 14.58
CA TYR A 237 -9.22 -9.31 15.48
C TYR A 237 -10.49 -10.19 15.51
N LEU A 238 -10.29 -11.50 15.38
CA LEU A 238 -11.36 -12.52 15.27
C LEU A 238 -12.36 -12.31 14.12
N ASP A 239 -11.97 -11.54 13.10
CA ASP A 239 -12.81 -11.16 11.96
C ASP A 239 -14.08 -10.42 12.43
N ILE A 240 -13.94 -9.48 13.39
CA ILE A 240 -15.04 -8.67 13.96
C ILE A 240 -14.91 -7.22 13.50
N TRP A 241 -15.77 -6.79 12.57
CA TRP A 241 -15.81 -5.40 12.11
C TRP A 241 -16.69 -4.55 13.01
N HIS A 242 -16.09 -3.56 13.66
CA HIS A 242 -16.75 -2.70 14.62
C HIS A 242 -17.57 -1.61 13.95
N LEU A 243 -18.73 -1.33 14.55
CA LEU A 243 -19.66 -0.27 14.18
C LEU A 243 -19.77 0.75 15.30
N SER A 244 -19.76 2.02 14.93
CA SER A 244 -20.01 3.12 15.87
C SER A 244 -20.84 4.20 15.19
N TYR A 245 -22.04 4.46 15.70
CA TYR A 245 -22.87 5.55 15.20
C TYR A 245 -23.94 5.93 16.21
N ARG A 246 -24.04 7.21 16.53
CA ARG A 246 -25.14 7.81 17.28
C ARG A 246 -25.62 9.03 16.52
N GLN A 247 -26.93 9.15 16.29
CA GLN A 247 -27.47 10.27 15.51
C GLN A 247 -27.12 11.63 16.14
N ASP A 248 -27.10 11.68 17.48
CA ASP A 248 -26.76 12.87 18.27
C ASP A 248 -25.35 12.74 18.92
N GLY A 249 -24.53 11.79 18.45
CA GLY A 249 -23.19 11.55 18.99
C GLY A 249 -22.13 12.48 18.42
N LEU A 250 -21.12 12.78 19.23
CA LEU A 250 -19.97 13.60 18.83
C LEU A 250 -18.92 12.82 18.04
N PHE A 251 -18.83 11.50 18.26
CA PHE A 251 -17.83 10.64 17.64
C PHE A 251 -18.51 9.43 17.04
N ASN A 252 -18.54 9.39 15.71
CA ASN A 252 -19.08 8.29 14.93
C ASN A 252 -17.93 7.61 14.17
N GLY A 253 -18.14 6.35 13.83
CA GLY A 253 -17.33 5.67 12.83
C GLY A 253 -17.41 6.37 11.48
N GLN A 254 -16.55 5.95 10.55
CA GLN A 254 -16.50 6.47 9.20
C GLN A 254 -16.46 5.31 8.22
N ASP A 255 -17.25 5.42 7.15
CA ASP A 255 -17.29 4.43 6.07
C ASP A 255 -16.10 4.63 5.11
N ASN A 256 -14.90 4.37 5.65
CA ASN A 256 -13.65 4.37 4.90
C ASN A 256 -13.21 2.92 4.66
N TYR A 257 -12.70 2.61 3.47
CA TYR A 257 -12.10 1.30 3.22
C TYR A 257 -10.95 1.04 4.21
N GLY A 258 -10.97 -0.11 4.88
CA GLY A 258 -10.11 -0.47 6.01
C GLY A 258 -10.76 -0.26 7.39
N CYS A 259 -11.93 0.37 7.47
CA CYS A 259 -12.67 0.47 8.73
C CYS A 259 -13.06 -0.90 9.27
N GLY A 260 -13.25 -1.01 10.58
CA GLY A 260 -13.65 -2.24 11.26
C GLY A 260 -12.89 -2.50 12.55
N GLU A 261 -11.80 -1.80 12.80
CA GLU A 261 -11.16 -1.78 14.11
C GLU A 261 -11.99 -0.98 15.12
N TYR A 262 -11.85 -1.28 16.40
CA TYR A 262 -12.67 -0.61 17.43
C TYR A 262 -12.41 0.90 17.54
N ASN A 263 -11.20 1.34 17.20
CA ASN A 263 -10.76 2.73 17.18
C ASN A 263 -10.82 3.36 15.77
N ASP A 264 -11.24 2.58 14.76
CA ASP A 264 -11.48 3.02 13.39
C ASP A 264 -12.71 2.27 12.84
N ALA A 265 -13.83 2.46 13.53
CA ALA A 265 -15.05 1.71 13.30
C ALA A 265 -15.76 2.18 12.03
N CYS A 266 -16.48 1.29 11.37
CA CYS A 266 -17.37 1.66 10.27
C CYS A 266 -18.61 2.39 10.80
N GLN A 267 -19.17 3.27 9.99
CA GLN A 267 -20.38 4.01 10.34
C GLN A 267 -21.66 3.21 10.03
N THR A 268 -21.68 2.47 8.92
CA THR A 268 -22.88 1.74 8.49
C THR A 268 -22.69 0.22 8.48
N VAL A 269 -23.77 -0.49 8.80
CA VAL A 269 -23.82 -1.97 8.69
C VAL A 269 -23.56 -2.41 7.24
N SER A 270 -24.12 -1.69 6.26
CA SER A 270 -23.90 -1.95 4.83
C SER A 270 -22.43 -1.90 4.45
N PHE A 271 -21.73 -0.85 4.88
CA PHE A 271 -20.32 -0.68 4.54
C PHE A 271 -19.44 -1.71 5.24
N ALA A 272 -19.67 -1.97 6.53
CA ALA A 272 -18.97 -3.06 7.22
C ALA A 272 -19.20 -4.43 6.54
N PHE A 273 -20.40 -4.69 6.03
CA PHE A 273 -20.68 -5.93 5.31
C PHE A 273 -19.98 -5.99 3.94
N SER A 274 -19.82 -4.86 3.26
CA SER A 274 -19.01 -4.76 2.04
C SER A 274 -17.55 -5.05 2.35
N GLU A 275 -16.98 -4.41 3.38
CA GLU A 275 -15.59 -4.67 3.83
C GLU A 275 -15.36 -6.13 4.20
N ILE A 276 -16.30 -6.77 4.92
CA ILE A 276 -16.22 -8.20 5.22
C ILE A 276 -16.21 -9.04 3.93
N SER A 277 -17.08 -8.73 2.97
CA SER A 277 -17.12 -9.44 1.69
C SER A 277 -15.81 -9.27 0.91
N ILE A 278 -15.25 -8.07 0.89
CA ILE A 278 -14.01 -7.77 0.17
C ILE A 278 -12.81 -8.44 0.85
N LEU A 279 -12.67 -8.35 2.18
CA LEU A 279 -11.49 -8.84 2.90
C LEU A 279 -11.49 -10.34 3.20
N ILE A 280 -12.66 -10.99 3.20
CA ILE A 280 -12.77 -12.45 3.39
C ILE A 280 -13.02 -13.18 2.07
N GLY A 281 -13.71 -12.55 1.12
CA GLY A 281 -14.17 -13.18 -0.12
C GLY A 281 -13.65 -12.53 -1.40
N ASP A 282 -12.63 -11.67 -1.31
CA ASP A 282 -11.87 -11.03 -2.40
C ASP A 282 -12.63 -10.02 -3.28
N TYR A 283 -13.95 -9.89 -3.14
CA TYR A 283 -14.74 -8.92 -3.91
C TYR A 283 -16.01 -8.48 -3.18
N ASP A 284 -16.52 -7.29 -3.53
CA ASP A 284 -17.76 -6.78 -2.96
C ASP A 284 -18.95 -7.66 -3.34
N GLY A 285 -19.74 -8.06 -2.33
CA GLY A 285 -20.86 -8.97 -2.49
C GLY A 285 -20.50 -10.47 -2.46
N ALA A 286 -19.24 -10.82 -2.17
CA ALA A 286 -18.86 -12.21 -1.91
C ALA A 286 -19.71 -12.84 -0.78
N VAL A 287 -20.09 -14.10 -0.96
CA VAL A 287 -20.90 -14.84 0.01
C VAL A 287 -20.01 -15.36 1.13
N ILE A 288 -20.17 -14.80 2.32
CA ILE A 288 -19.39 -15.17 3.50
C ILE A 288 -20.26 -16.06 4.40
N PRO A 289 -19.80 -17.25 4.84
CA PRO A 289 -20.61 -18.16 5.66
C PRO A 289 -21.16 -17.52 6.94
N GLU A 290 -20.34 -16.69 7.58
CA GLU A 290 -20.67 -15.96 8.81
C GLU A 290 -20.03 -14.57 8.76
N LYS A 291 -20.83 -13.51 8.90
CA LYS A 291 -20.33 -12.15 9.10
C LYS A 291 -20.42 -11.78 10.58
N LYS A 292 -19.35 -11.23 11.16
CA LYS A 292 -19.35 -10.77 12.55
C LYS A 292 -19.18 -9.26 12.59
N ILE A 293 -20.04 -8.60 13.36
CA ILE A 293 -19.92 -7.18 13.66
C ILE A 293 -19.76 -6.97 15.15
N GLY A 294 -18.87 -6.04 15.51
CA GLY A 294 -18.71 -5.53 16.86
C GLY A 294 -19.50 -4.24 17.02
N ILE A 295 -20.08 -3.98 18.18
CA ILE A 295 -20.66 -2.68 18.50
C ILE A 295 -19.74 -1.98 19.48
N CYS A 296 -19.23 -0.81 19.09
CA CYS A 296 -18.36 0.01 19.93
C CYS A 296 -19.08 0.39 21.24
N SER A 297 -18.30 0.76 22.27
CA SER A 297 -18.81 1.12 23.60
C SER A 297 -19.73 2.34 23.59
N GLY A 298 -19.56 3.27 22.63
CA GLY A 298 -20.50 4.36 22.37
C GLY A 298 -21.87 3.88 21.85
N GLY A 299 -21.91 2.67 21.29
CA GLY A 299 -23.04 1.96 20.72
C GLY A 299 -23.50 2.43 19.35
N TYR A 300 -24.64 1.92 18.89
CA TYR A 300 -25.08 2.02 17.51
C TYR A 300 -26.56 2.38 17.36
N ASP A 301 -26.87 3.40 16.56
CA ASP A 301 -28.23 3.75 16.15
C ASP A 301 -28.49 3.23 14.74
N LEU A 302 -29.30 2.19 14.60
CA LEU A 302 -29.82 1.76 13.30
C LEU A 302 -30.97 2.70 12.90
N VAL A 303 -30.61 3.78 12.21
CA VAL A 303 -31.55 4.83 11.77
C VAL A 303 -32.11 4.60 10.36
N GLU A 304 -31.36 3.91 9.51
CA GLU A 304 -31.80 3.53 8.17
C GLU A 304 -32.35 2.11 8.16
N ARG A 305 -33.29 1.85 7.25
CA ARG A 305 -33.86 0.52 7.08
C ARG A 305 -32.81 -0.42 6.49
N PHE A 306 -32.30 -1.33 7.32
CA PHE A 306 -31.42 -2.41 6.88
C PHE A 306 -32.17 -3.75 6.82
N ILE A 307 -32.00 -4.51 5.74
CA ILE A 307 -32.70 -5.78 5.52
C ILE A 307 -31.75 -6.95 5.81
N PHE A 308 -31.92 -7.57 6.97
CA PHE A 308 -31.18 -8.77 7.38
C PHE A 308 -31.73 -10.03 6.69
N ARG A 309 -31.54 -10.14 5.38
CA ARG A 309 -31.89 -11.32 4.57
C ARG A 309 -30.64 -11.93 3.94
N PRO A 310 -30.53 -13.26 3.82
CA PRO A 310 -29.31 -13.89 3.30
C PRO A 310 -28.82 -13.36 1.95
N ASN A 311 -29.74 -13.10 1.02
CA ASN A 311 -29.40 -12.58 -0.31
C ASN A 311 -28.89 -11.13 -0.27
N GLU A 312 -29.40 -10.30 0.66
CA GLU A 312 -29.01 -8.89 0.82
C GLU A 312 -27.68 -8.79 1.55
N CYS A 313 -27.53 -9.55 2.65
CA CYS A 313 -26.32 -9.52 3.48
C CYS A 313 -25.17 -10.36 2.92
N ARG A 314 -25.46 -11.21 1.92
CA ARG A 314 -24.55 -12.21 1.34
C ARG A 314 -23.95 -13.14 2.41
N THR A 315 -24.80 -13.58 3.34
CA THR A 315 -24.41 -14.49 4.42
C THR A 315 -25.62 -15.19 5.01
N ASN A 316 -25.44 -16.40 5.52
CA ASN A 316 -26.49 -17.15 6.22
C ASN A 316 -26.46 -16.94 7.74
N SER A 317 -25.40 -16.32 8.27
CA SER A 317 -25.24 -16.11 9.70
C SER A 317 -24.60 -14.76 9.99
N ILE A 318 -25.21 -14.01 10.91
CA ILE A 318 -24.67 -12.72 11.38
C ILE A 318 -24.52 -12.82 12.90
N LYS A 319 -23.29 -12.60 13.38
CA LYS A 319 -23.02 -12.50 14.82
C LYS A 319 -22.77 -11.05 15.20
N ILE A 320 -23.38 -10.65 16.30
CA ILE A 320 -23.21 -9.32 16.88
C ILE A 320 -22.48 -9.50 18.20
N MET A 321 -21.33 -8.84 18.31
CA MET A 321 -20.42 -8.90 19.43
C MET A 321 -20.32 -7.53 20.08
N LYS A 322 -19.89 -7.48 21.34
CA LYS A 322 -19.51 -6.23 21.99
C LYS A 322 -18.08 -5.84 21.62
N GLU A 323 -17.74 -4.57 21.80
CA GLU A 323 -16.41 -4.02 21.52
C GLU A 323 -15.29 -4.89 22.11
N ARG A 324 -14.31 -5.23 21.25
CA ARG A 324 -13.10 -5.99 21.61
C ARG A 324 -13.38 -7.35 22.26
N TYR A 325 -14.48 -8.00 21.87
CA TYR A 325 -14.84 -9.36 22.30
C TYR A 325 -13.69 -10.36 22.15
N GLY A 326 -13.52 -11.24 23.14
CA GLY A 326 -12.49 -12.28 23.14
C GLY A 326 -11.08 -11.75 23.43
N THR A 327 -10.95 -10.50 23.90
CA THR A 327 -9.67 -9.91 24.35
C THR A 327 -9.72 -9.60 25.85
N LYS A 328 -8.55 -9.36 26.46
CA LYS A 328 -8.46 -8.89 27.85
C LYS A 328 -9.04 -7.48 28.09
N PHE A 329 -9.39 -6.78 27.01
CA PHE A 329 -9.95 -5.43 27.03
C PHE A 329 -11.37 -5.39 26.48
N GLU A 330 -12.03 -6.54 26.47
CA GLU A 330 -13.44 -6.66 26.11
C GLU A 330 -14.30 -5.71 26.95
N MET A 331 -15.24 -5.02 26.29
CA MET A 331 -16.15 -4.08 26.95
C MET A 331 -16.87 -4.70 28.15
N GLU A 332 -16.94 -3.94 29.25
CA GLU A 332 -17.78 -4.28 30.40
C GLU A 332 -19.26 -4.02 30.10
N GLY A 333 -20.14 -4.92 30.54
CA GLY A 333 -21.57 -4.83 30.26
C GLY A 333 -21.96 -5.31 28.85
N GLN A 334 -23.02 -4.72 28.30
CA GLN A 334 -23.56 -5.04 26.97
C GLN A 334 -23.47 -3.83 26.05
N ALA A 335 -23.17 -4.08 24.78
CA ALA A 335 -23.24 -3.05 23.77
C ALA A 335 -24.70 -2.66 23.49
N GLN A 336 -24.95 -1.40 23.15
CA GLN A 336 -26.30 -0.89 22.94
C GLN A 336 -26.56 -0.65 21.45
N ILE A 337 -27.63 -1.26 20.94
CA ILE A 337 -28.19 -0.98 19.62
C ILE A 337 -29.57 -0.34 19.79
N LEU A 338 -29.79 0.82 19.15
CA LEU A 338 -31.07 1.49 19.10
C LEU A 338 -31.64 1.39 17.68
N ILE A 339 -32.82 0.81 17.50
CA ILE A 339 -33.43 0.63 16.16
C ILE A 339 -34.52 1.66 15.94
N LYS A 340 -34.25 2.77 15.24
CA LYS A 340 -35.27 3.80 15.01
C LYS A 340 -36.25 3.34 13.93
N VAL A 341 -37.47 3.02 14.35
CA VAL A 341 -38.62 2.80 13.46
C VAL A 341 -39.41 4.12 13.41
N GLY A 342 -39.69 4.64 12.21
CA GLY A 342 -40.24 6.00 12.03
C GLY A 342 -41.38 6.38 12.98
N ASN A 343 -41.34 7.63 13.49
CA ASN A 343 -42.33 8.34 14.31
C ASN A 343 -43.18 7.56 15.36
N GLY A 344 -42.69 6.46 15.93
CA GLY A 344 -43.42 5.78 17.00
C GLY A 344 -42.63 4.73 17.75
N ARG A 345 -42.13 5.12 18.95
CA ARG A 345 -41.72 4.34 20.14
C ARG A 345 -41.19 2.91 19.94
N ILE A 346 -39.98 2.66 20.47
CA ILE A 346 -39.40 1.32 20.61
C ILE A 346 -39.55 0.84 22.06
N TYR A 347 -39.99 -0.40 22.23
CA TYR A 347 -39.75 -1.19 23.44
C TYR A 347 -38.47 -1.99 23.23
N ALA A 348 -37.47 -1.80 24.08
CA ALA A 348 -36.29 -2.66 24.12
C ALA A 348 -36.67 -4.00 24.74
N ALA A 349 -36.68 -5.07 23.94
CA ALA A 349 -36.70 -6.43 24.49
C ALA A 349 -35.27 -6.80 24.89
N SER A 350 -34.96 -6.69 26.18
CA SER A 350 -33.83 -7.37 26.78
C SER A 350 -33.96 -8.88 26.53
N GLY A 351 -33.04 -9.47 25.77
CA GLY A 351 -32.95 -10.93 25.62
C GLY A 351 -32.99 -11.50 24.21
N MET A 352 -32.59 -10.77 23.17
CA MET A 352 -32.25 -11.44 21.90
C MET A 352 -30.94 -12.23 22.09
N ARG A 353 -31.08 -13.55 22.28
CA ARG A 353 -30.10 -14.50 21.77
C ARG A 353 -30.34 -14.59 20.26
N LEU A 354 -29.40 -14.08 19.48
CA LEU A 354 -29.18 -14.52 18.10
C LEU A 354 -28.30 -15.77 18.14
#